data_AF-A0A965US64-F1
#
_entry.id   AF-A0A965US64-F1
#
_cell.length_a   1.000
_cell.length_b   1.000
_cell.length_c   1.000
_cell.angle_alpha   90.00
_cell.angle_beta   90.00
_cell.angle_gamma   90.00
#
_symmetry.space_group_name_H-M   'P 1'
#
loop_
_entity.id
_entity.type
_entity.pdbx_description
1 polymer ?
#
loop_
_entity_poly.entity_id
_entity_poly.type
_entity_poly.pdbx_seq_one_letter_code
_entity_poly.pdbx_strand_id
1 'polypeptide(L)'
;MTVVLVTWHDAHSGAESWINIKDLDTDPAEVESVGFLLATGDGGKPDHVTLYQSRNEDSVDHVLHIPVGMVKNIKVLMNLEIKT
;
A
#
# COMPACT_ATOMS: atom_id res chain seq x y z
N MET A 1 8.49 9.34 -11.92
CA MET A 1 7.89 8.69 -10.73
C MET A 1 6.38 8.70 -10.86
N THR A 2 5.72 7.60 -10.53
CA THR A 2 4.25 7.50 -10.64
C THR A 2 3.63 7.54 -9.24
N VAL A 3 2.71 8.47 -9.02
CA VAL A 3 1.91 8.54 -7.79
C VAL A 3 0.62 7.79 -8.01
N VAL A 4 0.29 6.89 -7.09
CA VAL A 4 -0.91 6.06 -7.16
C VAL A 4 -1.74 6.17 -5.88
N LEU A 5 -3.05 6.07 -6.03
CA LEU A 5 -3.99 5.72 -4.97
C LEU A 5 -4.27 4.22 -5.10
N VAL A 6 -4.06 3.48 -4.02
CA VAL A 6 -4.38 2.05 -3.93
C VAL A 6 -5.52 1.89 -2.93
N THR A 7 -6.61 1.29 -3.38
CA THR A 7 -7.69 0.82 -2.50
C THR A 7 -7.45 -0.66 -2.25
N TRP A 8 -7.37 -1.06 -0.98
CA TRP A 8 -7.05 -2.42 -0.56
C TRP A 8 -7.76 -2.78 0.75
N HIS A 9 -7.81 -4.06 1.08
CA HIS A 9 -8.53 -4.53 2.26
C HIS A 9 -7.59 -4.95 3.41
N ASP A 10 -8.13 -4.85 4.63
CA ASP A 10 -7.70 -5.55 5.84
C ASP A 10 -6.33 -5.13 6.39
N ALA A 11 -6.01 -3.84 6.28
CA ALA A 11 -4.82 -3.23 6.88
C ALA A 11 -5.02 -2.81 8.35
N HIS A 12 -5.59 -3.68 9.19
CA HIS A 12 -5.97 -3.31 10.55
C HIS A 12 -5.92 -4.48 11.53
N SER A 13 -6.02 -4.15 12.82
CA SER A 13 -6.34 -5.13 13.87
C SER A 13 -7.86 -5.26 13.96
N GLY A 14 -8.40 -6.48 13.94
CA GLY A 14 -9.84 -6.73 14.07
C GLY A 14 -10.44 -6.43 15.46
N ALA A 15 -9.61 -6.00 16.42
CA ALA A 15 -10.04 -5.51 17.72
C ALA A 15 -8.96 -4.64 18.41
N GLU A 16 -9.37 -3.76 19.30
CA GLU A 16 -8.48 -2.94 20.15
C GLU A 16 -8.04 -3.66 21.45
N SER A 17 -8.74 -4.75 21.83
CA SER A 17 -8.48 -5.56 23.02
C SER A 17 -9.01 -6.99 22.84
N TRP A 18 -9.00 -7.81 23.90
CA TRP A 18 -9.62 -9.14 23.91
C TRP A 18 -11.10 -9.07 23.51
N ILE A 19 -11.48 -9.87 22.53
CA ILE A 19 -12.84 -9.95 21.97
C ILE A 19 -13.28 -11.42 21.91
N ASN A 20 -14.58 -11.68 22.04
CA ASN A 20 -15.11 -13.02 21.83
C ASN A 20 -15.10 -13.36 20.33
N ILE A 21 -14.79 -14.61 19.98
CA ILE A 21 -14.72 -15.08 18.57
C ILE A 21 -16.01 -14.78 17.80
N LYS A 22 -17.17 -14.95 18.44
CA LYS A 22 -18.46 -14.73 17.79
C LYS A 22 -18.74 -13.25 17.46
N ASP A 23 -18.01 -12.36 18.12
CA ASP A 23 -18.14 -10.91 18.00
C ASP A 23 -17.04 -10.33 17.09
N LEU A 24 -16.19 -11.18 16.50
CA LEU A 24 -15.20 -10.76 15.50
C LEU A 24 -15.90 -10.27 14.24
N ASP A 25 -15.57 -9.05 13.82
CA ASP A 25 -15.97 -8.54 12.51
C ASP A 25 -15.27 -9.35 11.40
N THR A 26 -16.03 -9.69 10.37
CA THR A 26 -15.55 -10.41 9.19
C THR A 26 -15.66 -9.58 7.92
N ASP A 27 -16.27 -8.40 8.01
CA ASP A 27 -16.36 -7.50 6.88
C ASP A 27 -14.99 -6.89 6.59
N PRO A 28 -14.63 -6.75 5.31
CA PRO A 28 -13.34 -6.21 4.95
C PRO A 28 -13.23 -4.74 5.35
N ALA A 29 -12.11 -4.37 5.97
CA ALA A 29 -11.79 -2.97 6.19
C ALA A 29 -11.18 -2.38 4.91
N GLU A 30 -11.91 -1.51 4.23
CA GLU A 30 -11.39 -0.80 3.06
C GLU A 30 -10.41 0.30 3.48
N VAL A 31 -9.23 0.29 2.87
CA VAL A 31 -8.14 1.21 3.15
C VAL A 31 -7.68 1.85 1.85
N GLU A 32 -7.52 3.16 1.90
CA GLU A 32 -6.95 3.96 0.83
C GLU A 32 -5.54 4.39 1.20
N SER A 33 -4.59 4.15 0.30
CA SER A 33 -3.19 4.53 0.50
C SER A 33 -2.66 5.25 -0.74
N VAL A 34 -1.97 6.37 -0.53
CA VAL A 34 -1.32 7.14 -1.59
C VAL A 34 0.18 7.12 -1.38
N GLY A 35 0.92 6.88 -2.46
CA GLY A 35 2.38 6.91 -2.44
C GLY A 35 2.98 6.83 -3.83
N PHE A 36 4.31 6.84 -3.87
CA PHE A 36 5.05 6.58 -5.10
C PHE A 36 5.16 5.08 -5.34
N LEU A 37 4.79 4.63 -6.53
CA LEU A 37 4.91 3.22 -6.91
C LEU A 37 6.38 2.86 -7.14
N LEU A 38 6.86 1.83 -6.45
CA LEU A 38 8.14 1.18 -6.72
C LEU A 38 7.88 -0.11 -7.50
N ALA A 39 8.27 -0.13 -8.78
CA ALA A 39 8.10 -1.31 -9.61
C ALA A 39 8.99 -2.47 -9.11
N THR A 40 8.57 -3.71 -9.35
CA THR A 40 9.34 -4.90 -8.95
C THR A 40 10.74 -4.91 -9.56
N GLY A 41 10.88 -4.41 -10.81
CA GLY A 41 12.18 -4.27 -11.48
C GLY A 41 13.13 -3.26 -10.82
N ASP A 42 12.59 -2.33 -10.03
CA ASP A 42 13.33 -1.28 -9.33
C ASP A 42 13.49 -1.58 -7.83
N GLY A 43 13.21 -2.83 -7.39
CA GLY A 43 13.35 -3.26 -6.00
C GLY A 43 12.04 -3.41 -5.22
N GLY A 44 10.88 -3.23 -5.86
CA GLY A 44 9.58 -3.54 -5.27
C GLY A 44 9.44 -5.04 -4.92
N LYS A 45 8.76 -5.37 -3.82
CA LYS A 45 8.56 -6.76 -3.38
C LYS A 45 7.69 -7.53 -4.39
N PRO A 46 8.08 -8.74 -4.84
CA PRO A 46 7.24 -9.58 -5.69
C PRO A 46 5.87 -9.87 -5.08
N ASP A 47 4.84 -9.99 -5.92
CA ASP A 47 3.43 -10.22 -5.51
C ASP A 47 2.87 -9.16 -4.54
N HIS A 48 3.47 -7.97 -4.53
CA HIS A 48 3.00 -6.83 -3.76
C HIS A 48 3.02 -5.55 -4.59
N VAL A 49 2.06 -4.67 -4.33
CA VAL A 49 2.18 -3.26 -4.71
C VAL A 49 3.04 -2.59 -3.65
N THR A 50 4.22 -2.10 -4.05
CA THR A 50 5.14 -1.42 -3.15
C THR A 50 4.99 0.10 -3.30
N LEU A 51 4.59 0.77 -2.23
CA LEU A 51 4.53 2.22 -2.14
C LEU A 51 5.63 2.73 -1.21
N TYR A 52 6.13 3.94 -1.46
CA TYR A 52 6.96 4.70 -0.52
C TYR A 52 6.52 6.16 -0.47
N GLN A 53 6.82 6.85 0.63
CA GLN A 53 6.40 8.23 0.85
C GLN A 53 7.45 9.23 0.36
N SER A 54 8.73 9.02 0.69
CA SER A 54 9.82 9.89 0.25
C SER A 54 11.06 9.09 -0.11
N ARG A 55 12.03 9.78 -0.74
CA ARG A 55 13.29 9.19 -1.17
C ARG A 55 14.45 10.16 -0.99
N ASN A 56 15.63 9.63 -0.73
CA ASN A 56 16.90 10.34 -0.85
C ASN A 56 17.93 9.44 -1.51
N GLU A 57 18.50 9.89 -2.63
CA GLU A 57 19.42 9.09 -3.46
C GLU A 57 18.91 7.67 -3.67
N ASP A 58 19.56 6.68 -3.05
CA ASP A 58 19.26 5.25 -3.18
C ASP A 58 18.38 4.69 -2.03
N SER A 59 17.81 5.55 -1.19
CA SER A 59 17.00 5.18 -0.03
C SER A 59 15.56 5.70 -0.12
N VAL A 60 14.61 4.95 0.43
CA VAL A 60 13.19 5.30 0.54
C VAL A 60 12.69 5.12 1.97
N ASP A 61 11.66 5.86 2.37
CA ASP A 61 11.04 5.75 3.69
C ASP A 61 9.52 5.48 3.63
N HIS A 62 8.96 5.10 4.78
CA HIS A 62 7.53 4.77 4.95
C HIS A 62 7.03 3.79 3.88
N VAL A 63 7.79 2.72 3.66
CA VAL A 63 7.49 1.70 2.65
C VAL A 63 6.28 0.88 3.08
N LEU A 64 5.32 0.73 2.17
CA LEU A 64 4.15 -0.13 2.34
C LEU A 64 4.15 -1.19 1.24
N HIS A 65 4.18 -2.46 1.65
CA HIS A 65 3.99 -3.60 0.75
C HIS A 65 2.56 -4.13 0.89
N ILE A 66 1.73 -3.85 -0.10
CA ILE A 66 0.33 -4.32 -0.14
C ILE A 66 0.29 -5.63 -0.93
N PRO A 67 -0.09 -6.77 -0.33
CA PRO A 67 -0.22 -8.02 -1.08
C PRO A 67 -1.22 -7.86 -2.23
N VAL A 68 -0.88 -8.31 -3.44
CA VAL A 68 -1.75 -8.13 -4.62
C VAL A 68 -3.16 -8.73 -4.42
N GLY A 69 -3.28 -9.80 -3.63
CA GLY A 69 -4.58 -10.41 -3.30
C GLY A 69 -5.51 -9.53 -2.46
N MET A 70 -4.98 -8.49 -1.80
CA MET A 70 -5.76 -7.53 -1.03
C MET A 70 -6.10 -6.26 -1.81
N VAL A 71 -5.49 -6.05 -2.98
CA VAL A 71 -5.71 -4.86 -3.81
C VAL A 71 -7.07 -4.97 -4.51
N LYS A 72 -7.88 -3.92 -4.36
CA LYS A 72 -9.18 -3.79 -5.03
C LYS A 72 -9.10 -2.88 -6.25
N ASN A 73 -8.30 -1.82 -6.16
CA ASN A 73 -8.13 -0.87 -7.25
C ASN A 73 -6.77 -0.15 -7.15
N ILE A 74 -6.22 0.23 -8.30
CA ILE A 74 -5.06 1.11 -8.40
C ILE A 74 -5.40 2.24 -9.37
N LYS A 75 -5.37 3.48 -8.89
CA LYS A 75 -5.58 4.67 -9.70
C LYS A 75 -4.30 5.46 -9.79
N VAL A 76 -3.78 5.66 -11.00
CA VAL A 76 -2.71 6.62 -11.25
C VAL A 76 -3.25 8.02 -11.04
N LEU A 77 -2.66 8.76 -10.10
CA LEU A 77 -3.03 10.15 -9.81
C LEU A 77 -2.22 11.12 -10.68
N MET A 78 -0.91 10.87 -10.82
CA MET A 78 -0.03 11.68 -11.65
C MET A 78 1.26 10.90 -12.01
N ASN A 79 1.84 11.26 -13.15
CA ASN A 79 3.21 10.90 -13.50
C ASN A 79 4.08 12.16 -13.36
N LEU A 80 5.08 12.09 -12.49
CA LEU A 80 6.05 13.14 -12.28
C LEU A 80 7.30 12.88 -13.14
N GLU A 81 7.66 13.86 -13.95
CA GLU A 81 8.99 13.96 -14.54
C GLU A 81 9.89 14.67 -13.54
N ILE A 82 10.86 13.94 -12.97
CA ILE A 82 11.89 14.56 -12.13
C ILE A 82 13.10 14.70 -13.03
N LYS A 83 13.50 15.95 -13.31
CA LYS A 83 14.78 16.23 -13.94
C LYS A 83 15.87 15.91 -12.92
N THR A 84 16.56 14.80 -13.15
CA THR A 84 17.84 14.48 -12.52
C THR A 84 18.92 15.43 -12.98
#